data_AF-A0AAJ0BWU4-F1
#
_entry.id   AF-A0AAJ0BWU4-F1
#
_cell.length_a   1.000
_cell.length_b   1.000
_cell.length_c   1.000
_cell.angle_alpha   90.00
_cell.angle_beta   90.00
_cell.angle_gamma   90.00
#
_symmetry.space_group_name_H-M   'P 1'
#
loop_
_entity.id
_entity.type
_entity.pdbx_description
1 polymer ?
#
loop_
_entity_poly.entity_id
_entity_poly.type
_entity_poly.pdbx_seq_one_letter_code
_entity_poly.pdbx_strand_id
1 'polypeptide(L)'
;MAGHEEEHEGASVKELLIEACRQNNTDLLTECLEAKGDDEIARLLNETTTVMGNHLYHEAASRGNYEIIDLLLDQPNFECDPTNRLEGDTPLHSAIRWLNSEPEAQREFGSALVDMMLEAGSSTRARNKGGLTPYQLVDPRNAALRDLIQRHEYATLNAGDFVEAPAAGDGKAVGSEAEQRDGGFGGGGDDDESDEDAEFSGSDDEERAEWERRRRERRAKKG
;
A
#
# COMPACT_ATOMS: atom_id res chain seq x y z
N MET A 1 23.39 9.26 -58.62
CA MET A 1 22.69 9.84 -57.46
C MET A 1 22.02 8.68 -56.75
N ALA A 2 22.71 8.02 -55.82
CA ALA A 2 22.10 6.99 -54.99
C ALA A 2 21.37 7.71 -53.85
N GLY A 3 20.03 7.68 -53.89
CA GLY A 3 19.22 8.10 -52.77
C GLY A 3 19.45 7.11 -51.65
N HIS A 4 20.07 7.58 -50.58
CA HIS A 4 20.08 6.89 -49.30
C HIS A 4 18.61 6.93 -48.84
N GLU A 5 17.88 5.83 -49.00
CA GLU A 5 16.62 5.63 -48.31
C GLU A 5 16.97 5.61 -46.81
N GLU A 6 16.80 6.76 -46.16
CA GLU A 6 16.72 6.83 -44.71
C GLU A 6 15.46 6.09 -44.30
N GLU A 7 15.57 4.76 -44.17
CA GLU A 7 14.64 3.96 -43.38
C GLU A 7 14.58 4.59 -42.00
N HIS A 8 13.56 5.42 -41.77
CA HIS A 8 13.26 5.95 -40.46
C HIS A 8 12.86 4.74 -39.61
N GLU A 9 13.82 4.20 -38.87
CA GLU A 9 13.58 3.21 -37.82
C GLU A 9 12.52 3.82 -36.89
N GLY A 10 11.29 3.31 -36.97
CA GLY A 10 10.17 3.83 -36.21
C GLY A 10 10.46 3.80 -34.70
N ALA A 11 9.75 4.62 -33.93
CA ALA A 11 9.89 4.63 -32.48
C ALA A 11 9.69 3.21 -31.93
N SER A 12 10.58 2.79 -31.03
CA SER A 12 10.48 1.48 -30.41
C SER A 12 9.20 1.39 -29.57
N VAL A 13 8.66 0.18 -29.38
CA VAL A 13 7.46 -0.04 -28.53
C VAL A 13 7.65 0.60 -27.15
N LYS A 14 8.85 0.53 -26.56
CA LYS A 14 9.14 1.14 -25.26
C LYS A 14 9.01 2.67 -25.30
N GLU A 15 9.49 3.31 -26.36
CA GLU A 15 9.36 4.76 -26.53
C GLU A 15 7.91 5.17 -26.79
N LEU A 16 7.16 4.38 -27.57
CA LEU A 16 5.73 4.59 -27.78
C LEU A 16 4.94 4.49 -26.47
N LEU A 17 5.23 3.50 -25.63
CA LEU A 17 4.61 3.35 -24.31
C LEU A 17 4.91 4.55 -23.39
N ILE A 18 6.17 5.01 -23.37
CA ILE A 18 6.56 6.20 -22.60
C ILE A 18 5.82 7.43 -23.13
N GLU A 19 5.73 7.59 -24.45
CA GLU A 19 5.07 8.74 -25.05
C GLU A 19 3.56 8.73 -24.83
N ALA A 20 2.94 7.55 -24.90
CA ALA A 20 1.54 7.35 -24.52
C ALA A 20 1.31 7.86 -23.09
N CYS A 21 2.14 7.41 -22.14
CA CYS A 21 2.06 7.81 -20.73
C CYS A 21 2.27 9.32 -20.52
N ARG A 22 3.09 9.98 -21.34
CA ARG A 22 3.33 11.43 -21.25
C ARG A 22 2.19 12.27 -21.80
N GLN A 23 1.57 11.81 -22.89
CA GLN A 23 0.50 12.53 -23.57
C GLN A 23 -0.90 12.13 -23.11
N ASN A 24 -1.02 11.22 -22.13
CA ASN A 24 -2.29 10.65 -21.71
C ASN A 24 -3.05 9.97 -22.88
N ASN A 25 -2.30 9.32 -23.78
CA ASN A 25 -2.85 8.71 -24.98
C ASN A 25 -3.16 7.23 -24.72
N THR A 26 -4.37 6.95 -24.25
CA THR A 26 -4.86 5.59 -23.96
C THR A 26 -5.01 4.74 -25.21
N ASP A 27 -5.35 5.33 -26.36
CA ASP A 27 -5.47 4.64 -27.63
C ASP A 27 -4.12 4.07 -28.08
N LEU A 28 -3.06 4.90 -28.04
CA LEU A 28 -1.71 4.46 -28.37
C LEU A 28 -1.20 3.40 -27.39
N LEU A 29 -1.52 3.53 -26.09
CA LEU A 29 -1.18 2.50 -25.11
C LEU A 29 -1.85 1.18 -25.49
N THR A 30 -3.15 1.21 -25.77
CA THR A 30 -3.94 0.01 -26.12
C THR A 30 -3.42 -0.63 -27.42
N GLU A 31 -3.15 0.16 -28.46
CA GLU A 31 -2.59 -0.31 -29.72
C GLU A 31 -1.24 -1.02 -29.52
N CYS A 32 -0.38 -0.47 -28.64
CA CYS A 32 0.90 -1.10 -28.32
C CYS A 32 0.77 -2.45 -27.60
N LEU A 33 -0.36 -2.69 -26.92
CA LEU A 33 -0.61 -3.88 -26.10
C LEU A 33 -1.52 -4.93 -26.78
N GLU A 34 -2.37 -4.55 -27.74
CA GLU A 34 -3.46 -5.37 -28.29
C GLU A 34 -3.01 -6.74 -28.83
N ALA A 35 -1.81 -6.84 -29.41
CA ALA A 35 -1.29 -8.08 -30.00
C ALA A 35 -0.42 -8.92 -29.05
N LYS A 36 -0.40 -8.60 -27.74
CA LYS A 36 0.51 -9.18 -26.75
C LYS A 36 -0.24 -10.05 -25.75
N GLY A 37 0.42 -11.07 -25.22
CA GLY A 37 -0.12 -11.86 -24.11
C GLY A 37 0.07 -11.15 -22.78
N ASP A 38 -0.77 -11.45 -21.79
CA ASP A 38 -0.79 -10.82 -20.47
C ASP A 38 0.60 -10.78 -19.79
N ASP A 39 1.35 -11.87 -19.85
CA ASP A 39 2.72 -11.95 -19.28
C ASP A 39 3.70 -10.99 -20.00
N GLU A 40 3.55 -10.84 -21.32
CA GLU A 40 4.37 -9.90 -22.10
C GLU A 40 3.99 -8.45 -21.79
N ILE A 41 2.69 -8.18 -21.63
CA ILE A 41 2.16 -6.86 -21.25
C ILE A 41 2.71 -6.46 -19.88
N ALA A 42 2.52 -7.30 -18.86
CA ALA A 42 3.00 -7.03 -17.51
C ALA A 42 4.51 -6.76 -17.49
N ARG A 43 5.29 -7.60 -18.18
CA ARG A 43 6.74 -7.40 -18.30
C ARG A 43 7.07 -6.07 -18.97
N LEU A 44 6.44 -5.74 -20.09
CA LEU A 44 6.70 -4.49 -20.80
C LEU A 44 6.36 -3.28 -19.94
N LEU A 45 5.21 -3.29 -19.26
CA LEU A 45 4.76 -2.15 -18.47
C LEU A 45 5.62 -1.93 -17.23
N ASN A 46 6.02 -3.02 -16.55
CA ASN A 46 6.82 -2.95 -15.33
C ASN A 46 8.31 -2.67 -15.60
N GLU A 47 8.89 -3.25 -16.66
CA GLU A 47 10.33 -3.12 -16.96
C GLU A 47 10.67 -1.90 -17.84
N THR A 48 9.68 -1.27 -18.49
CA THR A 48 9.95 -0.09 -19.32
C THR A 48 10.24 1.12 -18.46
N THR A 49 11.49 1.59 -18.55
CA THR A 49 11.96 2.79 -17.86
C THR A 49 12.54 3.81 -18.82
N THR A 50 12.36 5.09 -18.51
CA THR A 50 13.02 6.19 -19.23
C THR A 50 14.53 6.21 -18.94
N VAL A 51 15.27 7.05 -19.67
CA VAL A 51 16.70 7.30 -19.42
C VAL A 51 16.98 7.80 -17.99
N MET A 52 16.01 8.47 -17.36
CA MET A 52 16.10 8.93 -15.97
C MET A 52 15.80 7.82 -14.97
N GLY A 53 15.34 6.65 -15.43
CA GLY A 53 14.94 5.52 -14.60
C GLY A 53 13.56 5.70 -13.97
N ASN A 54 12.67 6.45 -14.64
CA ASN A 54 11.25 6.51 -14.29
C ASN A 54 10.52 5.38 -15.02
N HIS A 55 9.65 4.66 -14.32
CA HIS A 55 8.74 3.70 -14.96
C HIS A 55 7.60 4.45 -15.67
N LEU A 56 6.87 3.76 -16.54
CA LEU A 56 5.67 4.29 -17.20
C LEU A 56 4.71 4.96 -16.21
N TYR A 57 4.50 4.30 -15.07
CA TYR A 57 3.61 4.81 -14.02
C TYR A 57 4.09 6.17 -13.46
N HIS A 58 5.40 6.36 -13.29
CA HIS A 58 5.94 7.64 -12.83
C HIS A 58 5.73 8.74 -13.86
N GLU A 59 5.94 8.44 -15.15
CA GLU A 59 5.78 9.43 -16.22
C GLU A 59 4.32 9.91 -16.30
N ALA A 60 3.36 9.00 -16.16
CA ALA A 60 1.94 9.34 -16.10
C ALA A 60 1.59 10.13 -14.83
N ALA A 61 2.04 9.66 -13.66
CA ALA A 61 1.78 10.29 -12.37
C ALA A 61 2.40 11.71 -12.25
N SER A 62 3.59 11.92 -12.79
CA SER A 62 4.29 13.22 -12.79
C SER A 62 3.55 14.33 -13.55
N ARG A 63 2.52 13.97 -14.32
CA ARG A 63 1.72 14.87 -15.15
C ARG A 63 0.24 14.88 -14.78
N GLY A 64 -0.17 14.04 -13.81
CA GLY A 64 -1.57 13.88 -13.44
C GLY A 64 -2.43 13.27 -14.55
N ASN A 65 -1.86 12.43 -15.40
CA ASN A 65 -2.56 11.81 -16.53
C ASN A 65 -3.48 10.68 -16.01
N TYR A 66 -4.70 11.04 -15.63
CA TYR A 66 -5.64 10.16 -14.92
C TYR A 66 -6.05 8.94 -15.75
N GLU A 67 -6.47 9.15 -16.99
CA GLU A 67 -7.04 8.11 -17.84
C GLU A 67 -6.02 7.02 -18.18
N ILE A 68 -4.76 7.40 -18.43
CA ILE A 68 -3.73 6.40 -18.68
C ILE A 68 -3.28 5.68 -17.40
N ILE A 69 -3.36 6.34 -16.24
CA ILE A 69 -3.09 5.68 -14.94
C ILE A 69 -4.15 4.63 -14.67
N ASP A 70 -5.42 4.96 -14.88
CA ASP A 70 -6.56 4.05 -14.75
C ASP A 70 -6.34 2.80 -15.63
N LEU A 71 -6.03 3.02 -16.92
CA LEU A 71 -5.77 1.93 -17.86
C LEU A 71 -4.54 1.08 -17.52
N LEU A 72 -3.49 1.68 -16.95
CA LEU A 72 -2.30 0.95 -16.49
C LEU A 72 -2.62 0.08 -15.27
N LEU A 73 -3.38 0.62 -14.31
CA LEU A 73 -3.78 -0.08 -13.08
C LEU A 73 -4.74 -1.25 -13.34
N ASP A 74 -5.54 -1.16 -14.40
CA ASP A 74 -6.41 -2.25 -14.85
C ASP A 74 -5.65 -3.45 -15.44
N GLN A 75 -4.35 -3.31 -15.74
CA GLN A 75 -3.57 -4.39 -16.35
C GLN A 75 -3.21 -5.47 -15.32
N PRO A 76 -3.28 -6.76 -15.71
CA PRO A 76 -2.92 -7.86 -14.82
C PRO A 76 -1.42 -7.80 -14.46
N ASN A 77 -1.10 -8.10 -13.20
CA ASN A 77 0.27 -8.14 -12.67
C ASN A 77 1.05 -6.81 -12.84
N PHE A 78 0.35 -5.68 -12.85
CA PHE A 78 0.99 -4.36 -12.88
C PHE A 78 1.53 -3.97 -11.49
N GLU A 79 2.79 -3.51 -11.44
CA GLU A 79 3.46 -3.11 -10.20
C GLU A 79 3.04 -1.69 -9.82
N CYS A 80 2.44 -1.53 -8.63
CA CYS A 80 1.92 -0.24 -8.17
C CYS A 80 2.99 0.65 -7.50
N ASP A 81 4.00 0.05 -6.87
CA ASP A 81 5.03 0.78 -6.09
C ASP A 81 6.46 0.66 -6.65
N PRO A 82 6.71 0.76 -7.97
CA PRO A 82 8.09 0.79 -8.47
C PRO A 82 8.79 2.04 -7.95
N THR A 83 10.09 1.98 -7.65
CA THR A 83 10.85 3.16 -7.21
C THR A 83 11.74 3.69 -8.34
N ASN A 84 11.68 4.99 -8.61
CA ASN A 84 12.54 5.58 -9.63
C ASN A 84 14.03 5.62 -9.24
N ARG A 85 14.90 5.64 -10.25
CA ARG A 85 16.34 5.59 -10.01
C ARG A 85 16.91 6.88 -9.40
N LEU A 86 16.34 8.04 -9.71
CA LEU A 86 16.92 9.32 -9.31
C LEU A 86 16.65 9.63 -7.83
N GLU A 87 15.37 9.74 -7.46
CA GLU A 87 14.93 10.18 -6.13
C GLU A 87 14.51 9.01 -5.21
N GLY A 88 14.31 7.80 -5.78
CA GLY A 88 13.66 6.69 -5.08
C GLY A 88 12.18 6.95 -4.83
N ASP A 89 11.58 7.89 -5.54
CA ASP A 89 10.16 8.17 -5.44
C ASP A 89 9.35 7.00 -6.02
N THR A 90 8.18 6.73 -5.43
CA THR A 90 7.15 5.87 -6.05
C THR A 90 6.25 6.71 -6.96
N PRO A 91 5.37 6.10 -7.79
CA PRO A 91 4.41 6.85 -8.59
C PRO A 91 3.54 7.76 -7.73
N LEU A 92 3.16 7.29 -6.53
CA LEU A 92 2.38 8.08 -5.57
C LEU A 92 3.12 9.35 -5.09
N HIS A 93 4.45 9.27 -4.88
CA HIS A 93 5.25 10.47 -4.59
C HIS A 93 5.20 11.46 -5.76
N SER A 94 5.31 10.95 -7.00
CA SER A 94 5.30 11.77 -8.22
C SER A 94 3.96 12.49 -8.42
N ALA A 95 2.84 11.80 -8.19
CA ALA A 95 1.49 12.38 -8.26
C ALA A 95 1.29 13.51 -7.25
N ILE A 96 1.75 13.33 -6.00
CA ILE A 96 1.64 14.36 -4.96
C ILE A 96 2.50 15.58 -5.30
N ARG A 97 3.72 15.38 -5.81
CA ARG A 97 4.58 16.49 -6.26
C ARG A 97 3.96 17.28 -7.40
N TRP A 98 3.38 16.57 -8.37
CA TRP A 98 2.64 17.19 -9.47
C TRP A 98 1.49 18.05 -8.91
N LEU A 99 0.64 17.47 -8.05
CA LEU A 99 -0.49 18.18 -7.46
C LEU A 99 -0.08 19.42 -6.65
N ASN A 100 1.04 19.34 -5.92
CA ASN A 100 1.58 20.49 -5.18
C ASN A 100 2.07 21.63 -6.09
N SER A 101 2.42 21.32 -7.34
CA SER A 101 2.82 22.32 -8.34
C SER A 101 1.64 22.92 -9.10
N GLU A 102 0.47 22.29 -9.03
CA GLU A 102 -0.74 22.74 -9.70
C GLU A 102 -1.54 23.79 -8.88
N PRO A 103 -2.40 24.58 -9.54
CA PRO A 103 -3.28 25.52 -8.85
C PRO A 103 -4.27 24.84 -7.92
N GLU A 104 -4.79 25.58 -6.93
CA GLU A 104 -5.74 25.05 -5.95
C GLU A 104 -7.01 24.45 -6.57
N ALA A 105 -7.39 24.91 -7.76
CA ALA A 105 -8.52 24.39 -8.52
C ALA A 105 -8.36 22.91 -8.92
N GLN A 106 -7.12 22.42 -9.05
CA GLN A 106 -6.84 21.02 -9.38
C GLN A 106 -6.81 20.11 -8.15
N ARG A 107 -6.97 20.64 -6.92
CA ARG A 107 -6.90 19.85 -5.69
C ARG A 107 -7.93 18.74 -5.65
N GLU A 108 -9.15 18.99 -6.11
CA GLU A 108 -10.21 17.98 -6.14
C GLU A 108 -9.86 16.85 -7.11
N PHE A 109 -9.45 17.21 -8.33
CA PHE A 109 -9.01 16.25 -9.33
C PHE A 109 -7.80 15.43 -8.86
N GLY A 110 -6.76 16.08 -8.34
CA GLY A 110 -5.59 15.38 -7.81
C GLY A 110 -5.90 14.53 -6.59
N SER A 111 -6.90 14.90 -5.78
CA SER A 111 -7.36 14.04 -4.68
C SER A 111 -8.03 12.79 -5.21
N ALA A 112 -8.88 12.89 -6.25
CA ALA A 112 -9.49 11.72 -6.89
C ALA A 112 -8.44 10.83 -7.57
N LEU A 113 -7.42 11.43 -8.21
CA LEU A 113 -6.30 10.67 -8.77
C LEU A 113 -5.56 9.87 -7.68
N VAL A 114 -5.22 10.52 -6.58
CA VAL A 114 -4.54 9.85 -5.47
C VAL A 114 -5.43 8.77 -4.84
N ASP A 115 -6.73 9.03 -4.71
CA ASP A 115 -7.71 8.04 -4.22
C ASP A 115 -7.67 6.75 -5.06
N MET A 116 -7.78 6.88 -6.38
CA MET A 116 -7.72 5.76 -7.32
C MET A 116 -6.39 4.99 -7.22
N MET A 117 -5.26 5.69 -7.10
CA MET A 117 -3.96 5.04 -6.91
C MET A 117 -3.89 4.25 -5.61
N LEU A 118 -4.48 4.77 -4.52
CA LEU A 118 -4.52 4.09 -3.22
C LEU A 118 -5.46 2.89 -3.22
N GLU A 119 -6.63 3.01 -3.86
CA GLU A 119 -7.58 1.91 -4.05
C GLU A 119 -6.96 0.75 -4.86
N ALA A 120 -6.12 1.07 -5.85
CA ALA A 120 -5.36 0.08 -6.60
C ALA A 120 -4.22 -0.58 -5.81
N GLY A 121 -3.93 -0.11 -4.59
CA GLY A 121 -2.96 -0.72 -3.67
C GLY A 121 -1.61 0.01 -3.59
N SER A 122 -1.51 1.25 -4.07
CA SER A 122 -0.28 2.05 -3.91
C SER A 122 0.04 2.29 -2.43
N SER A 123 1.28 2.06 -2.01
CA SER A 123 1.69 2.18 -0.61
C SER A 123 1.93 3.63 -0.17
N THR A 124 1.22 4.04 0.88
CA THR A 124 1.44 5.33 1.57
C THR A 124 2.69 5.33 2.46
N ARG A 125 3.29 4.16 2.69
CA ARG A 125 4.38 3.96 3.66
C ARG A 125 5.75 3.86 3.02
N ALA A 126 5.81 3.71 1.70
CA ALA A 126 7.06 3.70 0.96
C ALA A 126 7.86 4.98 1.23
N ARG A 127 9.18 4.85 1.40
CA ARG A 127 10.07 5.99 1.64
C ARG A 127 10.98 6.19 0.45
N ASN A 128 11.08 7.42 -0.02
CA ASN A 128 12.06 7.78 -1.04
C ASN A 128 13.48 7.83 -0.47
N LYS A 129 14.48 8.16 -1.31
CA LYS A 129 15.88 8.30 -0.84
C LYS A 129 16.07 9.42 0.18
N GLY A 130 15.17 10.41 0.20
CA GLY A 130 15.11 11.44 1.22
C GLY A 130 14.52 10.96 2.55
N GLY A 131 14.05 9.71 2.64
CA GLY A 131 13.39 9.14 3.81
C GLY A 131 11.96 9.65 4.00
N LEU A 132 11.40 10.38 3.03
CA LEU A 132 10.07 10.96 3.08
C LEU A 132 9.06 9.98 2.52
N THR A 133 7.88 9.94 3.12
CA THR A 133 6.70 9.22 2.64
C THR A 133 5.84 10.12 1.75
N PRO A 134 4.96 9.57 0.89
CA PRO A 134 4.03 10.35 0.09
C PRO A 134 3.21 11.32 0.94
N TYR A 135 2.70 10.86 2.10
CA TYR A 135 1.95 11.69 3.05
C TYR A 135 2.74 12.92 3.54
N GLN A 136 4.05 12.76 3.78
CA GLN A 136 4.92 13.86 4.22
C GLN A 136 5.20 14.90 3.13
N LEU A 137 5.00 14.55 1.85
CA LEU A 137 5.16 15.47 0.73
C LEU A 137 3.91 16.32 0.48
N VAL A 138 2.75 15.98 1.03
CA VAL A 138 1.50 16.71 0.80
C VAL A 138 1.60 18.15 1.34
N ASP A 139 1.17 19.13 0.54
CA ASP A 139 1.05 20.53 1.00
C ASP A 139 0.18 20.59 2.28
N PRO A 140 0.69 21.14 3.39
CA PRO A 140 -0.08 21.33 4.62
C PRO A 140 -1.41 22.08 4.46
N ARG A 141 -1.55 22.90 3.41
CA ARG A 141 -2.78 23.63 3.08
C ARG A 141 -3.86 22.72 2.48
N ASN A 142 -3.46 21.60 1.88
CA ASN A 142 -4.40 20.63 1.32
C ASN A 142 -4.82 19.62 2.39
N ALA A 143 -5.67 20.08 3.32
CA ALA A 143 -6.20 19.24 4.40
C ALA A 143 -6.99 18.04 3.85
N ALA A 144 -7.75 18.23 2.78
CA ALA A 144 -8.57 17.19 2.16
C ALA A 144 -7.73 15.98 1.72
N LEU A 145 -6.59 16.22 1.05
CA LEU A 145 -5.70 15.14 0.62
C LEU A 145 -5.03 14.43 1.79
N ARG A 146 -4.64 15.17 2.84
CA ARG A 146 -4.07 14.58 4.05
C ARG A 146 -5.07 13.66 4.74
N ASP A 147 -6.32 14.10 4.85
CA ASP A 147 -7.40 13.32 5.44
C ASP A 147 -7.74 12.09 4.59
N LEU A 148 -7.65 12.20 3.25
CA LEU A 148 -7.83 11.08 2.33
C LEU A 148 -6.76 10.00 2.57
N ILE A 149 -5.48 10.38 2.55
CA ILE A 149 -4.37 9.43 2.73
C ILE A 149 -4.42 8.79 4.12
N GLN A 150 -4.74 9.56 5.16
CA GLN A 150 -4.91 9.00 6.51
C GLN A 150 -6.04 7.99 6.58
N ARG A 151 -7.20 8.28 5.98
CA ARG A 151 -8.34 7.35 5.95
C ARG A 151 -7.95 6.02 5.30
N HIS A 152 -7.23 6.05 4.19
CA HIS A 152 -6.69 4.85 3.54
C HIS A 152 -5.68 4.12 4.42
N GLU A 153 -4.76 4.83 5.09
CA GLU A 153 -3.82 4.20 6.01
C GLU A 153 -4.53 3.48 7.18
N TYR A 154 -5.55 4.10 7.77
CA TYR A 154 -6.37 3.45 8.80
C TYR A 154 -7.13 2.24 8.25
N ALA A 155 -7.70 2.32 7.05
CA ALA A 155 -8.40 1.20 6.42
C ALA A 155 -7.46 0.00 6.20
N THR A 156 -6.24 0.25 5.68
CA THR A 156 -5.23 -0.79 5.44
C THR A 156 -4.75 -1.44 6.74
N LEU A 157 -4.58 -0.67 7.82
CA LEU A 157 -4.20 -1.23 9.12
C LEU A 157 -5.28 -2.12 9.72
N ASN A 158 -6.55 -1.71 9.61
CA ASN A 158 -7.69 -2.46 10.16
C ASN A 158 -8.05 -3.68 9.31
N ALA A 159 -7.76 -3.66 8.01
CA ALA A 159 -7.93 -4.83 7.13
C ALA A 159 -7.07 -6.03 7.56
N GLY A 160 -5.94 -5.79 8.24
CA GLY A 160 -5.05 -6.83 8.74
C GLY A 160 -5.46 -7.50 10.06
N ASP A 161 -6.50 -7.00 10.74
CA ASP A 161 -6.92 -7.46 12.09
C ASP A 161 -8.26 -8.25 12.09
N PHE A 162 -8.76 -8.66 10.92
CA PHE A 162 -9.87 -9.61 10.85
C PHE A 162 -9.38 -11.03 11.15
N VAL A 163 -9.32 -11.38 12.44
CA VAL A 163 -9.36 -12.79 12.85
C VAL A 163 -10.75 -13.31 12.51
N GLU A 164 -10.87 -14.20 11.53
CA GLU A 164 -12.07 -15.03 11.36
C GLU A 164 -12.28 -15.81 12.67
N ALA A 165 -13.17 -15.33 13.53
CA ALA A 165 -13.71 -16.14 14.60
C ALA A 165 -14.42 -17.32 13.94
N PRO A 166 -13.98 -18.58 14.16
CA PRO A 166 -14.61 -19.71 13.50
C PRO A 166 -16.07 -19.78 13.94
N ALA A 167 -16.96 -19.56 12.98
CA ALA A 167 -18.39 -19.73 13.16
C ALA A 167 -18.66 -21.14 13.69
N ALA A 168 -19.29 -21.22 14.86
CA ALA A 168 -19.77 -22.46 15.44
C ALA A 168 -20.86 -23.06 14.55
N GLY A 169 -20.71 -24.33 14.16
CA GLY A 169 -21.80 -25.09 13.52
C GLY A 169 -21.38 -26.40 12.83
N ASP A 170 -21.56 -27.52 13.55
CA ASP A 170 -21.96 -28.84 13.06
C ASP A 170 -20.94 -29.82 12.41
N GLY A 171 -20.28 -30.59 13.29
CA GLY A 171 -20.40 -32.06 13.33
C GLY A 171 -19.80 -32.95 12.22
N LYS A 172 -18.66 -33.60 12.51
CA LYS A 172 -18.50 -35.06 12.37
C LYS A 172 -17.24 -35.59 13.07
N ALA A 173 -17.44 -36.64 13.87
CA ALA A 173 -16.39 -37.40 14.53
C ALA A 173 -15.63 -38.32 13.56
N VAL A 174 -14.29 -38.34 13.64
CA VAL A 174 -13.46 -39.52 13.38
C VAL A 174 -12.31 -39.52 14.38
N GLY A 175 -12.08 -40.70 14.96
CA GLY A 175 -11.32 -40.92 16.18
C GLY A 175 -9.80 -40.86 16.05
N SER A 176 -9.23 -40.80 17.24
CA SER A 176 -7.87 -41.04 17.70
C SER A 176 -6.99 -41.94 16.83
N GLU A 177 -5.73 -41.54 16.66
CA GLU A 177 -4.57 -42.37 16.95
C GLU A 177 -3.41 -41.51 17.46
N ALA A 178 -2.79 -41.99 18.53
CA ALA A 178 -1.71 -41.35 19.26
C ALA A 178 -0.39 -41.50 18.52
N GLU A 179 0.49 -40.50 18.62
CA GLU A 179 1.92 -40.78 18.63
C GLU A 179 2.63 -39.86 19.62
N GLN A 180 3.30 -40.52 20.53
CA GLN A 180 3.93 -40.06 21.74
C GLN A 180 5.38 -39.72 21.42
N ARG A 181 5.83 -38.47 21.60
CA ARG A 181 7.26 -38.14 21.71
C ARG A 181 7.52 -37.11 22.79
N ASP A 182 7.81 -37.71 23.93
CA ASP A 182 8.76 -37.34 24.99
C ASP A 182 9.77 -36.22 24.65
N GLY A 183 9.93 -35.30 25.61
CA GLY A 183 10.89 -34.21 25.58
C GLY A 183 10.78 -33.35 26.83
N GLY A 184 11.02 -33.95 28.01
CA GLY A 184 10.97 -33.28 29.30
C GLY A 184 12.22 -32.44 29.62
N PHE A 185 11.99 -31.26 30.20
CA PHE A 185 12.84 -30.53 31.16
C PHE A 185 12.01 -29.32 31.62
N GLY A 186 11.73 -28.99 32.88
CA GLY A 186 12.13 -29.46 34.20
C GLY A 186 11.83 -28.32 35.19
N GLY A 187 11.15 -28.62 36.30
CA GLY A 187 10.94 -27.75 37.48
C GLY A 187 9.67 -26.87 37.39
N GLY A 188 8.72 -26.86 38.33
CA GLY A 188 8.69 -27.38 39.69
C GLY A 188 8.19 -26.27 40.63
N GLY A 189 7.09 -26.53 41.34
CA GLY A 189 6.74 -25.83 42.59
C GLY A 189 5.77 -24.65 42.46
N ASP A 190 4.59 -24.83 43.07
CA ASP A 190 3.72 -23.81 43.67
C ASP A 190 4.46 -22.55 44.15
N ASP A 191 3.88 -21.36 43.94
CA ASP A 191 3.65 -20.39 45.03
C ASP A 191 2.76 -19.21 44.55
N ASP A 192 1.63 -19.10 45.24
CA ASP A 192 0.58 -18.09 45.19
C ASP A 192 1.08 -16.74 45.76
N GLU A 193 1.92 -15.96 45.06
CA GLU A 193 2.32 -14.64 45.61
C GLU A 193 3.03 -13.67 44.63
N SER A 194 2.38 -13.21 43.56
CA SER A 194 2.94 -12.12 42.72
C SER A 194 1.96 -11.25 41.90
N ASP A 195 0.65 -11.24 42.21
CA ASP A 195 -0.33 -10.37 41.49
C ASP A 195 -0.69 -9.07 42.24
N GLU A 196 0.02 -8.75 43.34
CA GLU A 196 -0.33 -7.59 44.18
C GLU A 196 0.20 -6.25 43.65
N ASP A 197 1.12 -6.26 42.69
CA ASP A 197 1.80 -5.07 42.13
C ASP A 197 1.48 -4.80 40.64
N ALA A 198 0.41 -5.38 40.10
CA ALA A 198 -0.05 -5.02 38.76
C ALA A 198 -0.52 -3.54 38.75
N GLU A 199 0.17 -2.65 38.03
CA GLU A 199 -0.25 -1.26 37.85
C GLU A 199 -1.42 -1.17 36.85
N PHE A 200 -2.50 -0.47 37.23
CA PHE A 200 -3.70 -0.33 36.41
C PHE A 200 -3.41 0.51 35.15
N SER A 201 -3.43 -0.14 33.98
CA SER A 201 -3.12 0.44 32.66
C SER A 201 -4.33 1.04 31.92
N GLY A 202 -5.52 1.10 32.54
CA GLY A 202 -6.72 1.68 31.91
C GLY A 202 -6.69 3.20 31.90
N SER A 203 -7.12 3.80 30.79
CA SER A 203 -7.21 5.26 30.61
C SER A 203 -8.55 5.85 31.04
N ASP A 204 -9.52 5.01 31.42
CA ASP A 204 -10.88 5.43 31.78
C ASP A 204 -11.12 5.41 33.30
N ASP A 205 -11.84 6.42 33.81
CA ASP A 205 -12.10 6.61 35.24
C ASP A 205 -13.08 5.56 35.81
N GLU A 206 -14.00 5.00 35.01
CA GLU A 206 -14.93 3.96 35.48
C GLU A 206 -14.21 2.62 35.68
N GLU A 207 -13.31 2.26 34.77
CA GLU A 207 -12.51 1.03 34.86
C GLU A 207 -11.56 1.06 36.07
N ARG A 208 -11.03 2.24 36.42
CA ARG A 208 -10.16 2.43 37.60
C ARG A 208 -10.90 2.12 38.89
N ALA A 209 -12.15 2.60 39.00
CA ALA A 209 -12.97 2.41 40.19
C ALA A 209 -13.34 0.93 40.42
N GLU A 210 -13.61 0.19 39.34
CA GLU A 210 -13.88 -1.24 39.42
C GLU A 210 -12.64 -2.05 39.80
N TRP A 211 -11.48 -1.68 39.24
CA TRP A 211 -10.21 -2.33 39.55
C TRP A 211 -9.84 -2.18 41.04
N GLU A 212 -9.98 -0.97 41.61
CA GLU A 212 -9.70 -0.74 43.03
C GLU A 212 -10.67 -1.51 43.95
N ARG A 213 -11.96 -1.60 43.60
CA ARG A 213 -12.93 -2.39 44.37
C ARG A 213 -12.53 -3.86 44.41
N ARG A 214 -12.19 -4.43 43.25
CA ARG A 214 -11.82 -5.84 43.12
C ARG A 214 -10.51 -6.16 43.84
N ARG A 215 -9.54 -5.23 43.85
CA ARG A 215 -8.29 -5.35 44.62
C ARG A 215 -8.56 -5.32 46.13
N ARG A 216 -9.45 -4.44 46.59
CA ARG A 216 -9.86 -4.36 48.01
C ARG A 216 -10.56 -5.64 48.46
N GLU A 217 -11.45 -6.21 47.64
CA GLU A 217 -12.15 -7.47 47.93
C GLU A 217 -11.19 -8.67 48.02
N ARG A 218 -10.21 -8.75 47.11
CA ARG A 218 -9.17 -9.80 47.17
C ARG A 218 -8.32 -9.69 48.42
N ARG A 219 -7.91 -8.48 48.81
CA ARG A 219 -7.17 -8.24 50.06
C ARG A 219 -8.00 -8.59 51.31
N ALA A 220 -9.29 -8.29 51.32
CA ALA A 220 -10.18 -8.64 52.42
C ALA A 220 -10.45 -10.15 52.54
N LYS A 221 -10.19 -10.93 51.48
CA LYS A 221 -10.36 -12.39 51.46
C LYS A 221 -9.08 -13.14 51.84
N LYS A 222 -7.93 -12.46 51.84
CA LYS A 222 -6.60 -13.01 52.16
C LYS A 222 -6.11 -12.68 53.59
N GLY A 223 -6.89 -11.91 54.37
CA GLY A 223 -6.64 -11.59 55.79
C GLY A 223 -7.76 -12.08 56.68
#